data_AF-A0A8S8Y9A4-F1
#
_entry.id   AF-A0A8S8Y9A4-F1
#
_cell.length_a   1.000
_cell.length_b   1.000
_cell.length_c   1.000
_cell.angle_alpha   90.00
_cell.angle_beta   90.00
_cell.angle_gamma   90.00
#
_symmetry.space_group_name_H-M   'P 1'
#
loop_
_entity.id
_entity.type
_entity.pdbx_description
1 polymer ?
#
loop_
_entity_poly.entity_id
_entity_poly.type
_entity_poly.pdbx_seq_one_letter_code
_entity_poly.pdbx_strand_id
1 'polypeptide(L)'
;MDQHHRSSLQLSTSPFQKRVLAAGDVIHASVDLQFVVGRIKDVSGDTVIVEWDQPLFIRKERPPSVLIAQLDSKPRIMGSAVVTQHEA
;
A
#
# COMPACT_ATOMS: atom_id res chain seq x y z
N MET A 1 12.42 -13.34 -1.12
CA MET A 1 11.32 -12.35 -0.97
C MET A 1 10.43 -12.85 0.14
N ASP A 2 9.77 -11.93 0.85
CA ASP A 2 8.69 -12.26 1.77
C ASP A 2 7.35 -12.13 1.06
N GLN A 3 6.43 -13.02 1.42
CA GLN A 3 5.09 -13.09 0.88
C GLN A 3 4.13 -12.41 1.85
N HIS A 4 3.53 -11.30 1.43
CA HIS A 4 2.62 -10.53 2.28
C HIS A 4 1.19 -10.76 1.80
N HIS A 5 0.40 -11.50 2.57
CA HIS A 5 -1.07 -11.50 2.42
C HIS A 5 -1.72 -10.31 3.11
N ARG A 6 -1.08 -9.84 4.18
CA ARG A 6 -1.46 -8.65 4.92
C ARG A 6 -0.21 -7.83 5.22
N SER A 7 -0.29 -6.52 5.04
CA SER A 7 0.82 -5.61 5.26
C SER A 7 0.42 -4.40 6.09
N SER A 8 1.41 -3.86 6.80
CA SER A 8 1.38 -2.51 7.31
C SER A 8 2.15 -1.61 6.35
N LEU A 9 1.51 -0.52 5.93
CA LEU A 9 2.08 0.46 5.01
C LEU A 9 2.31 1.74 5.78
N GLN A 10 3.55 2.21 5.82
CA GLN A 10 3.85 3.56 6.27
C GLN A 10 3.85 4.49 5.05
N LEU A 11 2.76 5.24 4.89
CA LEU A 11 2.50 6.01 3.68
C LEU A 11 3.08 7.42 3.77
N SER A 12 3.94 7.76 2.81
CA SER A 12 4.33 9.13 2.52
C SER A 12 3.39 9.69 1.45
N THR A 13 2.36 10.41 1.90
CA THR A 13 1.30 10.95 1.04
C THR A 13 1.86 12.03 0.10
N SER A 14 1.43 12.00 -1.16
CA SER A 14 1.80 12.99 -2.17
C SER A 14 1.27 14.38 -1.79
N PRO A 15 2.04 15.46 -1.96
CA PRO A 15 1.65 16.80 -1.52
C PRO A 15 0.44 17.38 -2.26
N PHE A 16 0.07 16.81 -3.41
CA PHE A 16 -1.08 17.23 -4.20
C PHE A 16 -2.33 16.35 -3.98
N GLN A 17 -2.24 15.37 -3.09
CA GLN A 17 -3.33 14.47 -2.82
C GLN A 17 -4.41 15.17 -1.98
N LYS A 18 -5.66 15.09 -2.43
CA LYS A 18 -6.82 15.72 -1.79
C LYS A 18 -7.68 14.73 -1.01
N ARG A 19 -7.52 13.42 -1.27
CA ARG A 19 -8.23 12.35 -0.57
C ARG A 19 -7.36 11.72 0.49
N VAL A 20 -7.98 11.41 1.61
CA VAL A 20 -7.40 10.57 2.66
C VAL A 20 -7.93 9.15 2.46
N LEU A 21 -7.06 8.16 2.59
CA LEU A 21 -7.43 6.76 2.52
C LEU A 21 -8.29 6.38 3.74
N ALA A 22 -9.27 5.50 3.52
CA ALA A 22 -10.14 5.00 4.58
C ALA A 22 -10.28 3.48 4.53
N ALA A 23 -10.70 2.88 5.65
CA ALA A 23 -11.06 1.48 5.69
C ALA A 23 -12.14 1.15 4.63
N GLY A 24 -11.94 0.05 3.91
CA GLY A 24 -12.78 -0.36 2.80
C GLY A 24 -12.30 0.10 1.42
N ASP A 25 -11.44 1.13 1.34
CA ASP A 25 -10.88 1.59 0.06
C ASP A 25 -10.05 0.51 -0.62
N VAL A 26 -10.03 0.56 -1.96
CA VAL A 26 -9.22 -0.30 -2.81
C VAL A 26 -8.00 0.47 -3.31
N ILE A 27 -6.82 -0.10 -3.10
CA ILE A 27 -5.54 0.47 -3.54
C ILE A 27 -4.78 -0.52 -4.41
N HIS A 28 -3.85 0.01 -5.20
CA HIS A 28 -2.93 -0.73 -6.04
C HIS A 28 -1.51 -0.45 -5.56
N ALA A 29 -0.77 -1.49 -5.23
CA ALA A 29 0.65 -1.45 -4.94
C ALA A 29 1.45 -1.79 -6.20
N SER A 30 2.39 -0.91 -6.55
CA SER A 30 3.31 -1.13 -7.67
C SER A 30 4.75 -1.19 -7.17
N VAL A 31 5.43 -2.32 -7.39
CA VAL A 31 6.81 -2.55 -6.96
C VAL A 31 7.48 -3.63 -7.80
N ASP A 32 8.71 -3.43 -8.26
CA ASP A 32 9.46 -4.46 -9.00
C ASP A 32 8.67 -5.11 -10.16
N LEU A 33 7.88 -4.31 -10.89
CA LEU A 33 6.97 -4.73 -11.98
C LEU A 33 5.74 -5.57 -11.53
N GLN A 34 5.54 -5.77 -10.23
CA GLN A 34 4.31 -6.29 -9.66
C GLN A 34 3.28 -5.17 -9.54
N PHE A 35 2.02 -5.50 -9.81
CA PHE A 35 0.86 -4.64 -9.58
C PHE A 35 -0.17 -5.47 -8.82
N VAL A 36 -0.33 -5.18 -7.53
CA VAL A 36 -1.17 -5.98 -6.62
C VAL A 36 -2.28 -5.12 -6.06
N VAL A 37 -3.50 -5.64 -6.13
CA VAL A 37 -4.70 -5.00 -5.57
C VAL A 37 -4.84 -5.40 -4.11
N GLY A 38 -5.17 -4.42 -3.27
CA GLY A 38 -5.45 -4.66 -1.86
C GLY A 38 -6.60 -3.81 -1.36
N ARG A 39 -7.25 -4.31 -0.30
CA ARG A 39 -8.30 -3.60 0.42
C ARG A 39 -7.80 -3.14 1.77
N ILE A 40 -8.02 -1.86 2.06
CA ILE A 40 -7.66 -1.28 3.35
C ILE A 40 -8.59 -1.83 4.42
N LYS A 41 -8.00 -2.36 5.50
CA LYS A 41 -8.71 -2.86 6.66
C LYS A 41 -8.77 -1.84 7.77
N ASP A 42 -7.70 -1.05 7.94
CA ASP A 42 -7.63 -0.01 8.95
C ASP A 42 -6.70 1.13 8.53
N VAL A 43 -6.95 2.32 9.06
CA VAL A 43 -6.12 3.52 8.88
C VAL A 43 -5.92 4.19 10.23
N SER A 44 -4.67 4.28 10.66
CA SER A 44 -4.25 4.87 11.93
C SER A 44 -3.13 5.87 11.68
N GLY A 45 -3.48 7.15 11.49
CA GLY A 45 -2.53 8.19 11.09
C GLY A 45 -1.94 7.92 9.71
N ASP A 46 -0.61 7.84 9.62
CA ASP A 46 0.10 7.53 8.38
C ASP A 46 0.29 6.01 8.14
N THR A 47 -0.18 5.18 9.07
CA THR A 47 -0.12 3.72 8.97
C THR A 47 -1.43 3.19 8.40
N VAL A 48 -1.33 2.40 7.32
CA VAL A 48 -2.46 1.78 6.64
C VAL A 48 -2.29 0.26 6.69
N ILE A 49 -3.30 -0.46 7.16
CA ILE A 49 -3.32 -1.92 7.14
C ILE A 49 -4.07 -2.40 5.91
N VAL A 50 -3.44 -3.23 5.10
CA VAL A 50 -3.97 -3.69 3.82
C VAL A 50 -3.96 -5.21 3.76
N GLU A 51 -5.05 -5.78 3.29
CA GLU A 51 -5.13 -7.18 2.88
C GLU A 51 -5.08 -7.25 1.36
N TRP A 52 -4.24 -8.11 0.81
CA TRP A 52 -3.98 -8.20 -0.62
C TRP A 52 -4.77 -9.34 -1.26
N ASP A 53 -5.35 -9.09 -2.44
CA ASP A 53 -6.13 -10.10 -3.18
C ASP A 53 -5.24 -11.25 -3.68
N GLN A 54 -3.99 -10.92 -3.99
CA GLN A 54 -2.89 -11.85 -4.24
C GLN A 54 -1.68 -11.40 -3.41
N PRO A 55 -0.79 -12.31 -3.00
CA PRO A 55 0.31 -11.92 -2.14
C PRO A 55 1.24 -10.89 -2.80
N LEU A 56 1.59 -9.85 -2.05
CA LEU A 56 2.60 -8.88 -2.46
C LEU A 56 3.99 -9.42 -2.07
N PHE A 57 4.90 -9.53 -3.03
CA PHE A 57 6.26 -9.99 -2.76
C PHE A 57 7.22 -8.82 -2.57
N ILE A 58 7.84 -8.73 -1.39
CA ILE A 58 8.80 -7.68 -1.04
C ILE A 58 10.18 -8.30 -0.81
N ARG A 59 11.23 -7.59 -1.18
CA ARG A 59 12.62 -8.02 -0.93
C ARG A 59 12.93 -7.90 0.56
N LYS A 60 13.52 -8.96 1.13
CA LYS A 60 13.98 -9.00 2.53
C LYS A 60 15.03 -7.94 2.81
N GLU A 61 16.02 -7.87 1.94
CA GLU A 61 17.12 -6.94 2.05
C GLU A 61 16.85 -5.71 1.19
N ARG A 62 16.99 -4.53 1.81
CA ARG A 62 16.78 -3.22 1.16
C ARG A 62 15.43 -3.18 0.42
N PRO A 63 14.30 -3.35 1.15
CA PRO A 63 12.99 -3.33 0.54
C PRO A 63 12.81 -2.01 -0.24
N PRO A 64 12.40 -2.07 -1.51
CA PRO A 64 12.13 -0.87 -2.29
C PRO A 64 10.91 -0.13 -1.72
N SER A 65 10.82 1.17 -2.01
CA SER A 65 9.59 1.91 -1.76
C SER A 65 8.51 1.46 -2.74
N VAL A 66 7.30 1.24 -2.23
CA VAL A 66 6.14 0.78 -3.00
C VAL A 66 5.29 1.97 -3.40
N LEU A 67 4.96 2.11 -4.68
CA LEU A 67 4.05 3.15 -5.13
C LEU A 67 2.60 2.74 -4.82
N ILE A 68 1.85 3.61 -4.17
CA ILE A 68 0.44 3.39 -3.84
C ILE A 68 -0.45 4.27 -4.71
N ALA A 69 -1.40 3.63 -5.41
CA ALA A 69 -2.39 4.31 -6.23
C ALA A 69 -3.82 3.90 -5.85
N GLN A 70 -4.74 4.86 -5.92
CA GLN A 70 -6.17 4.62 -5.88
C GLN A 70 -6.74 5.07 -7.21
N LEU A 71 -7.22 4.13 -8.03
CA LEU A 71 -7.60 4.45 -9.41
C LEU A 71 -8.79 5.41 -9.49
N ASP A 72 -9.65 5.42 -8.48
CA ASP A 72 -10.82 6.31 -8.44
C ASP A 72 -10.51 7.72 -7.90
N SER A 73 -9.29 7.97 -7.41
CA SER A 73 -8.89 9.28 -6.89
C SER A 73 -8.34 10.21 -7.99
N LYS A 74 -8.37 11.52 -7.73
CA LYS A 74 -7.83 12.56 -8.63
C LYS A 74 -7.01 13.55 -7.79
N PRO A 75 -5.65 13.50 -7.83
CA PRO A 75 -4.79 12.60 -8.61
C PRO A 75 -4.79 11.15 -8.10
N ARG A 76 -4.50 10.18 -8.99
CA ARG A 76 -4.58 8.73 -8.68
C ARG A 76 -3.44 8.19 -7.81
N ILE A 77 -2.30 8.88 -7.80
CA ILE A 77 -1.15 8.47 -6.98
C ILE A 77 -1.36 9.00 -5.57
N MET A 78 -1.43 8.10 -4.61
CA MET A 78 -1.57 8.45 -3.20
C MET A 78 -0.22 8.82 -2.62
N GLY A 79 0.85 8.13 -3.00
CA GLY A 79 2.18 8.36 -2.47
C GLY A 79 3.06 7.13 -2.60
N SER A 80 4.14 7.12 -1.82
CA SER A 80 5.02 5.98 -1.69
C SER A 80 4.94 5.41 -0.27
N ALA A 81 5.15 4.11 -0.11
CA ALA A 81 5.07 3.45 1.17
C ALA A 81 6.29 2.58 1.46
N VAL A 82 6.66 2.51 2.73
CA VAL A 82 7.46 1.40 3.25
C VAL A 82 6.50 0.31 3.68
N VAL A 83 6.71 -0.91 3.21
CA VAL A 83 5.80 -2.04 3.43
C VAL A 83 6.47 -3.06 4.34
N THR A 84 5.82 -3.39 5.45
CA THR A 84 6.23 -4.47 6.34
C THR A 84 5.13 -5.53 6.44
N GLN A 85 5.53 -6.75 6.78
CA GLN A 85 4.57 -7.82 6.97
C GLN A 85 3.77 -7.54 8.24
N HIS A 86 2.46 -7.74 8.16
CA HIS A 86 1.58 -7.60 9.32
C HIS A 86 0.99 -8.98 9.62
N GLU A 87 1.45 -9.58 10.72
CA GLU A 87 0.88 -10.82 11.23
C GLU A 87 -0.49 -10.52 11.85
N ALA A 88 -1.43 -11.44 11.65
CA ALA A 88 -2.84 -11.26 12.00
C ALA A 88 -3.07 -11.23 13.51
#